data_AF-A0A7G8XBS5-F1
#
_entry.id   AF-A0A7G8XBS5-F1
#
_cell.length_a   1.000
_cell.length_b   1.000
_cell.length_c   1.000
_cell.angle_alpha   90.00
_cell.angle_beta   90.00
_cell.angle_gamma   90.00
#
_symmetry.space_group_name_H-M   'P 1'
#
loop_
_entity.id
_entity.type
_entity.pdbx_description
1 polymer ?
#
loop_
_entity_poly.entity_id
_entity_poly.type
_entity_poly.pdbx_seq_one_letter_code
_entity_poly.pdbx_strand_id
1 'polypeptide(L)'
;MDPQEVSDEAEVVISGTYDFSSKPIDSEFIFQGYTFAVENVYKGEATKQIIAGIDMYDVGWAEGFQNEGGEFLLFLEKSDSATFLTPVGGPNGMVQVLNGIINNENEEIATYYADFLKTSHKNPSSGNNVALIDKENSDIFNPLYICVIALFAIAVLILLYRFARKGRR
;
A
#
# COMPACT_ATOMS: atom_id res chain seq x y z
N MET A 1 -19.30 0.52 11.86
CA MET A 1 -18.75 1.36 12.95
C MET A 1 -18.42 2.72 12.36
N ASP A 2 -18.41 3.78 13.17
CA ASP A 2 -18.04 5.09 12.65
C ASP A 2 -16.52 5.16 12.39
N PRO A 3 -16.03 5.76 11.28
CA PRO A 3 -14.60 5.82 10.98
C PRO A 3 -13.76 6.55 12.03
N GLN A 4 -14.36 7.54 12.72
CA GLN A 4 -13.69 8.25 13.81
C GLN A 4 -13.52 7.35 15.02
N GLU A 5 -14.57 6.60 15.38
CA GLU A 5 -14.53 5.62 16.47
C GLU A 5 -13.44 4.56 16.22
N VAL A 6 -13.36 4.01 15.00
CA VAL A 6 -12.30 3.08 14.59
C VAL A 6 -10.90 3.67 14.76
N SER A 7 -10.72 4.94 14.39
CA SER A 7 -9.43 5.64 14.47
C SER A 7 -9.00 5.93 15.91
N ASP A 8 -9.97 6.26 16.76
CA ASP A 8 -9.76 6.60 18.16
C ASP A 8 -9.36 5.35 18.96
N GLU A 9 -10.04 4.22 18.74
CA GLU A 9 -9.79 2.94 19.40
C GLU A 9 -8.49 2.26 18.95
N ALA A 10 -8.05 2.47 17.71
CA ALA A 10 -6.85 1.82 17.19
C ALA A 10 -5.61 2.15 18.04
N GLU A 11 -4.87 1.13 18.48
CA GLU A 11 -3.58 1.31 19.13
C GLU A 11 -2.46 1.49 18.11
N VAL A 12 -2.57 0.79 16.97
CA VAL A 12 -1.60 0.82 15.87
C VAL A 12 -2.34 1.08 14.56
N VAL A 13 -1.82 1.98 13.75
CA VAL A 13 -2.35 2.24 12.40
C VAL A 13 -1.22 2.14 11.40
N ILE A 14 -1.34 1.25 10.42
CA ILE A 14 -0.30 0.91 9.46
C ILE A 14 -0.89 0.69 8.06
N SER A 15 -0.07 0.85 7.01
CA SER A 15 -0.42 0.35 5.67
C SER A 15 0.55 -0.70 5.16
N GLY A 16 0.07 -1.55 4.25
CA GLY A 16 0.87 -2.59 3.62
C GLY A 16 0.02 -3.77 3.12
N THR A 17 0.60 -4.97 3.13
CA THR A 17 -0.03 -6.18 2.59
C THR A 17 0.17 -7.41 3.47
N TYR A 18 -0.84 -8.26 3.55
CA TYR A 18 -0.74 -9.60 4.12
C TYR A 18 0.07 -10.55 3.22
N ASP A 19 0.81 -11.46 3.85
CA ASP A 19 1.45 -12.61 3.21
C ASP A 19 0.60 -13.87 3.47
N PHE A 20 -0.32 -14.15 2.54
CA PHE A 20 -1.19 -15.32 2.56
C PHE A 20 -0.49 -16.62 2.11
N SER A 21 0.78 -16.57 1.69
CA SER A 21 1.52 -17.77 1.28
C SER A 21 1.95 -18.66 2.45
N SER A 22 1.96 -18.09 3.65
CA SER A 22 2.34 -18.76 4.89
C SER A 22 1.14 -19.38 5.60
N LYS A 23 1.40 -20.41 6.43
CA LYS A 23 0.36 -20.96 7.29
C LYS A 23 -0.01 -19.91 8.36
N PRO A 24 -1.30 -19.62 8.59
CA PRO A 24 -1.70 -18.67 9.62
C PRO A 24 -1.33 -19.14 11.03
N ILE A 25 -1.20 -18.18 11.92
CA ILE A 25 -1.16 -18.39 13.36
C ILE A 25 -2.61 -18.47 13.85
N ASP A 26 -2.97 -19.63 14.39
CA ASP A 26 -4.29 -19.86 14.95
C ASP A 26 -4.53 -19.00 16.20
N SER A 27 -5.77 -18.59 16.44
CA SER A 27 -6.23 -17.97 17.69
C SER A 27 -7.36 -18.80 18.30
N GLU A 28 -7.79 -18.46 19.53
CA GLU A 28 -8.94 -19.12 20.16
C GLU A 28 -10.29 -18.64 19.58
N PHE A 29 -10.27 -17.73 18.60
CA PHE A 29 -11.45 -17.09 18.03
C PHE A 29 -11.42 -17.09 16.49
N ILE A 30 -12.34 -16.35 15.86
CA ILE A 30 -12.49 -16.27 14.39
C ILE A 30 -11.30 -15.61 13.67
N PHE A 31 -10.35 -15.01 14.39
CA PHE A 31 -9.20 -14.35 13.79
C PHE A 31 -8.06 -15.34 13.51
N GLN A 32 -7.43 -15.17 12.36
CA GLN A 32 -6.19 -15.83 11.98
C GLN A 32 -5.09 -14.79 11.80
N GLY A 33 -3.91 -15.07 12.32
CA GLY A 33 -2.76 -14.17 12.23
C GLY A 33 -1.94 -14.47 10.98
N TYR A 34 -1.75 -13.49 10.12
CA TYR A 34 -0.85 -13.58 8.98
C TYR A 34 0.28 -12.57 9.12
N THR A 35 1.44 -12.91 8.54
CA THR A 35 2.52 -11.93 8.38
C THR A 35 2.01 -10.76 7.55
N PHE A 36 2.22 -9.55 8.03
CA PHE A 36 1.85 -8.32 7.33
C PHE A 36 3.12 -7.51 7.08
N ALA A 37 3.41 -7.27 5.81
CA ALA A 37 4.54 -6.44 5.38
C ALA A 37 4.14 -4.96 5.52
N VAL A 38 4.73 -4.29 6.49
CA VAL A 38 4.44 -2.88 6.82
C VAL A 38 5.20 -1.97 5.88
N GLU A 39 4.48 -1.10 5.19
CA GLU A 39 5.04 -0.04 4.36
C GLU A 39 5.11 1.28 5.14
N ASN A 40 4.00 1.69 5.79
CA ASN A 40 3.92 2.93 6.56
C ASN A 40 3.32 2.70 7.94
N VAL A 41 3.74 3.52 8.90
CA VAL A 41 3.19 3.57 10.27
C VAL A 41 2.64 4.96 10.53
N TYR A 42 1.36 5.06 10.86
CA TYR A 42 0.63 6.31 11.09
C TYR A 42 0.30 6.54 12.57
N LYS A 43 0.18 5.48 13.36
CA LYS A 43 -0.06 5.52 14.81
C LYS A 43 0.59 4.30 15.48
N GLY A 44 1.10 4.47 16.70
CA GLY A 44 1.73 3.40 17.46
C GLY A 44 3.12 3.02 16.94
N GLU A 45 3.60 1.84 17.32
CA GLU A 45 4.89 1.29 16.91
C GLU A 45 4.67 -0.04 16.18
N ALA A 46 5.38 -0.23 15.06
CA ALA A 46 5.39 -1.47 14.31
C ALA A 46 6.76 -1.71 13.67
N THR A 47 7.17 -2.97 13.59
CA THR A 47 8.33 -3.39 12.81
C THR A 47 7.96 -3.51 11.33
N LYS A 48 8.96 -3.67 10.44
CA LYS A 48 8.73 -3.87 8.99
C LYS A 48 7.83 -5.05 8.65
N GLN A 49 7.72 -6.00 9.58
CA GLN A 49 6.78 -7.11 9.50
C GLN A 49 6.14 -7.27 10.88
N ILE A 50 4.84 -7.49 10.93
CA ILE A 50 4.11 -7.85 12.14
C ILE A 50 3.22 -9.06 11.84
N ILE A 51 2.61 -9.63 12.87
CA ILE A 51 1.46 -10.52 12.68
C ILE A 51 0.21 -9.66 12.86
N ALA A 52 -0.62 -9.59 11.82
CA ALA A 52 -1.91 -8.92 11.85
C ALA A 52 -3.02 -9.97 11.71
N GLY A 53 -4.06 -9.83 12.53
CA GLY A 53 -5.24 -10.65 12.48
C GLY A 53 -6.12 -10.29 11.28
N ILE A 54 -6.79 -11.29 10.75
CA ILE A 54 -7.89 -11.15 9.79
C ILE A 54 -8.95 -12.16 10.17
N ASP A 55 -10.23 -11.83 10.00
CA ASP A 55 -11.30 -12.82 10.16
C ASP A 55 -11.05 -13.96 9.17
N MET A 56 -11.14 -15.21 9.63
CA MET A 56 -10.93 -16.38 8.78
C MET A 56 -11.85 -16.42 7.56
N TYR A 57 -13.02 -15.76 7.61
CA TYR A 57 -13.95 -15.65 6.48
C TYR A 57 -13.58 -14.54 5.49
N ASP A 58 -12.68 -13.63 5.88
CA ASP A 58 -12.26 -12.49 5.06
C ASP A 58 -11.00 -12.76 4.23
N VAL A 59 -10.24 -13.82 4.56
CA VAL A 59 -8.99 -14.19 3.87
C VAL A 59 -9.17 -14.24 2.35
N GLY A 60 -10.24 -14.89 1.87
CA GLY A 60 -10.43 -15.12 0.45
C GLY A 60 -10.62 -13.84 -0.37
N TRP A 61 -11.42 -12.88 0.12
CA TRP A 61 -11.60 -11.62 -0.60
C TRP A 61 -10.39 -10.71 -0.42
N ALA A 62 -9.73 -10.74 0.75
CA ALA A 62 -8.56 -9.90 1.00
C ALA A 62 -7.37 -10.32 0.11
N GLU A 63 -7.15 -11.62 -0.05
CA GLU A 63 -6.16 -12.15 -0.99
C GLU A 63 -6.53 -11.77 -2.43
N GLY A 64 -7.79 -11.93 -2.83
CA GLY A 64 -8.29 -11.53 -4.14
C GLY A 64 -8.01 -10.05 -4.44
N PHE A 65 -8.32 -9.17 -3.48
CA PHE A 65 -8.09 -7.73 -3.60
C PHE A 65 -6.60 -7.39 -3.73
N GLN A 66 -5.71 -8.02 -2.96
CA GLN A 66 -4.26 -7.82 -3.11
C GLN A 66 -3.72 -8.32 -4.43
N ASN A 67 -4.27 -9.40 -4.98
CA ASN A 67 -3.89 -9.91 -6.30
C ASN A 67 -4.24 -8.92 -7.44
N GLU A 68 -5.18 -8.00 -7.20
CA GLU A 68 -5.49 -6.88 -8.11
C GLU A 68 -4.58 -5.66 -7.89
N GLY A 69 -3.60 -5.75 -6.99
CA GLY A 69 -2.71 -4.65 -6.61
C GLY A 69 -3.25 -3.79 -5.45
N GLY A 70 -4.25 -4.30 -4.73
CA GLY A 70 -4.77 -3.67 -3.52
C GLY A 70 -3.82 -3.78 -2.33
N GLU A 71 -3.92 -2.81 -1.44
CA GLU A 71 -3.21 -2.72 -0.16
C GLU A 71 -4.22 -2.42 0.96
N PHE A 72 -3.81 -2.63 2.21
CA PHE A 72 -4.66 -2.34 3.36
C PHE A 72 -4.09 -1.23 4.21
N LEU A 73 -4.94 -0.31 4.62
CA LEU A 73 -4.74 0.54 5.79
C LEU A 73 -5.45 -0.14 6.98
N LEU A 74 -4.66 -0.67 7.91
CA LEU A 74 -5.13 -1.42 9.06
C LEU A 74 -5.17 -0.53 10.31
N PHE A 75 -6.32 -0.55 10.98
CA PHE A 75 -6.55 0.02 12.31
C PHE A 75 -6.61 -1.16 13.28
N LEU A 76 -5.61 -1.25 14.14
CA LEU A 76 -5.31 -2.46 14.91
C LEU A 76 -5.43 -2.20 16.42
N GLU A 77 -6.01 -3.17 17.13
CA GLU A 77 -6.14 -3.21 18.58
C GLU A 77 -5.60 -4.51 19.15
N LYS A 78 -5.38 -4.54 20.47
CA LYS A 78 -5.09 -5.79 21.18
C LYS A 78 -6.38 -6.59 21.34
N SER A 79 -6.27 -7.90 21.20
CA SER A 79 -7.35 -8.83 21.48
C SER A 79 -6.99 -9.73 22.65
N ASP A 80 -7.93 -9.96 23.56
CA ASP A 80 -7.77 -10.97 24.62
C ASP A 80 -7.79 -12.40 24.04
N SER A 81 -8.30 -12.56 22.83
CA SER A 81 -8.49 -13.87 22.17
C SER A 81 -7.36 -14.23 21.21
N ALA A 82 -6.38 -13.35 21.00
CA ALA A 82 -5.27 -13.55 20.07
C ALA A 82 -3.94 -13.01 20.64
N THR A 83 -2.84 -13.65 20.26
CA THR A 83 -1.48 -13.20 20.65
C THR A 83 -0.91 -12.11 19.73
N PHE A 84 -1.70 -11.69 18.74
CA PHE A 84 -1.37 -10.72 17.72
C PHE A 84 -2.45 -9.63 17.68
N LEU A 85 -2.15 -8.50 17.04
CA LEU A 85 -3.09 -7.40 16.90
C LEU A 85 -4.21 -7.76 15.92
N THR A 86 -5.44 -7.35 16.20
CA THR A 86 -6.61 -7.61 15.36
C THR A 86 -7.21 -6.29 14.85
N PRO A 87 -7.91 -6.30 13.70
CA PRO A 87 -8.59 -5.13 13.20
C PRO A 87 -9.68 -4.64 14.16
N VAL A 88 -9.71 -3.33 14.42
CA VAL A 88 -10.72 -2.69 15.27
C VAL A 88 -12.10 -2.93 14.69
N GLY A 89 -12.99 -3.52 15.49
CA GLY A 89 -14.34 -3.86 15.04
C GLY A 89 -14.37 -4.83 13.86
N GLY A 90 -13.35 -5.68 13.70
CA GLY A 90 -13.22 -6.64 12.62
C GLY A 90 -13.03 -5.95 11.25
N PRO A 91 -13.86 -6.25 10.22
CA PRO A 91 -13.69 -5.68 8.88
C PRO A 91 -13.66 -4.15 8.84
N ASN A 92 -14.25 -3.47 9.84
CA ASN A 92 -14.24 -2.00 9.92
C ASN A 92 -12.82 -1.42 10.02
N GLY A 93 -11.91 -2.14 10.68
CA GLY A 93 -10.50 -1.76 10.81
C GLY A 93 -9.65 -2.12 9.59
N MET A 94 -10.24 -2.68 8.53
CA MET A 94 -9.56 -3.03 7.29
C MET A 94 -10.01 -2.13 6.15
N VAL A 95 -9.26 -1.05 5.91
CA VAL A 95 -9.56 -0.10 4.84
C VAL A 95 -8.81 -0.50 3.56
N GLN A 96 -9.54 -0.75 2.49
CA GLN A 96 -8.97 -1.09 1.19
C GLN A 96 -8.39 0.16 0.51
N VAL A 97 -7.15 0.04 0.02
CA VAL A 97 -6.44 1.08 -0.72
C VAL A 97 -6.02 0.52 -2.06
N LEU A 98 -6.37 1.18 -3.15
CA LEU A 98 -5.96 0.79 -4.50
C LEU A 98 -5.30 1.98 -5.19
N ASN A 99 -4.03 1.81 -5.60
CA ASN A 99 -3.24 2.88 -6.21
C ASN A 99 -3.19 4.16 -5.35
N GLY A 100 -3.14 4.02 -4.02
CA GLY A 100 -3.12 5.14 -3.08
C GLY A 100 -4.47 5.84 -2.86
N ILE A 101 -5.57 5.28 -3.39
CA ILE A 101 -6.93 5.82 -3.24
C ILE A 101 -7.74 4.87 -2.35
N ILE A 102 -8.54 5.42 -1.42
CA ILE A 102 -9.45 4.62 -0.59
C ILE A 102 -10.52 3.99 -1.47
N ASN A 103 -10.58 2.65 -1.48
CA ASN A 103 -11.57 1.88 -2.21
C ASN A 103 -12.75 1.55 -1.27
N ASN A 104 -13.77 2.41 -1.25
CA ASN A 104 -14.97 2.18 -0.45
C ASN A 104 -16.19 2.71 -1.21
N GLU A 105 -17.29 1.94 -1.19
CA GLU A 105 -18.54 2.33 -1.85
C GLU A 105 -19.23 3.51 -1.15
N ASN A 106 -18.95 3.70 0.14
CA ASN A 106 -19.46 4.82 0.92
C ASN A 106 -18.49 6.02 0.82
N GLU A 107 -18.94 7.09 0.16
CA GLU A 107 -18.16 8.30 -0.08
C GLU A 107 -17.76 9.04 1.21
N GLU A 108 -18.59 9.02 2.25
CA GLU A 108 -18.27 9.66 3.54
C GLU A 108 -17.10 8.93 4.22
N ILE A 109 -17.14 7.60 4.22
CA ILE A 109 -16.07 6.76 4.77
C ILE A 109 -14.79 6.93 3.93
N ALA A 110 -14.91 6.92 2.61
CA ALA A 110 -13.78 7.13 1.71
C ALA A 110 -13.11 8.49 1.94
N THR A 111 -13.91 9.54 2.10
CA THR A 111 -13.43 10.91 2.34
C THR A 111 -12.71 11.00 3.67
N TYR A 112 -13.28 10.42 4.74
CA TYR A 112 -12.66 10.43 6.06
C TYR A 112 -11.26 9.81 6.05
N TYR A 113 -11.11 8.59 5.51
CA TYR A 113 -9.81 7.92 5.49
C TYR A 113 -8.82 8.57 4.52
N ALA A 114 -9.29 9.15 3.42
CA ALA A 114 -8.44 9.92 2.53
C ALA A 114 -7.87 11.17 3.23
N ASP A 115 -8.68 11.85 4.05
CA ASP A 115 -8.25 13.01 4.83
C ASP A 115 -7.36 12.62 6.02
N PHE A 116 -7.61 11.45 6.63
CA PHE A 116 -6.71 10.84 7.61
C PHE A 116 -5.30 10.68 7.03
N LEU A 117 -5.15 10.05 5.85
CA LEU A 117 -3.85 9.85 5.21
C LEU A 117 -3.13 11.18 4.93
N LYS A 118 -3.84 12.19 4.39
CA LYS A 118 -3.27 13.53 4.14
C LYS A 118 -2.76 14.21 5.40
N THR A 119 -3.45 14.00 6.53
CA THR A 119 -3.12 14.66 7.80
C THR A 119 -1.94 13.96 8.47
N SER A 120 -1.89 12.63 8.43
CA SER A 120 -0.81 11.85 9.01
C SER A 120 0.54 12.08 8.32
N HIS A 121 0.56 12.34 7.01
CA HIS A 121 1.79 12.74 6.30
C HIS A 121 2.32 14.14 6.70
N LYS A 122 1.51 14.99 7.33
CA LYS A 122 1.94 16.34 7.75
C LYS A 122 2.62 16.36 9.13
N ASN A 123 2.48 15.30 9.91
CA ASN A 123 3.12 15.14 11.22
C ASN A 123 4.00 13.89 11.21
N PRO A 124 5.28 13.98 10.84
CA PRO A 124 6.18 12.84 10.91
C PRO A 124 6.44 12.52 12.38
N SER A 125 5.67 11.61 12.96
CA SER A 125 6.04 10.96 14.22
C SER A 125 7.29 10.12 13.94
N SER A 126 8.38 10.60 14.51
CA SER A 126 9.75 10.08 14.41
C SER A 126 9.80 8.58 14.71
N GLY A 127 10.06 7.77 13.68
CA GLY A 127 10.15 6.32 13.79
C GLY A 127 10.74 5.67 12.54
N ASN A 128 12.04 5.89 12.33
CA ASN A 128 12.91 5.26 11.34
C ASN A 128 12.82 5.76 9.89
N ASN A 129 14.00 6.18 9.40
CA ASN A 129 14.29 6.61 8.04
C ASN A 129 13.86 5.55 7.01
N VAL A 130 12.67 5.71 6.44
CA VAL A 130 12.41 5.30 5.06
C VAL A 130 12.53 6.59 4.27
N ALA A 131 13.62 6.71 3.51
CA ALA A 131 13.72 7.75 2.50
C ALA A 131 12.50 7.60 1.59
N LEU A 132 11.55 8.53 1.72
CA LEU A 132 10.53 8.76 0.73
C LEU A 132 11.29 9.04 -0.56
N ILE A 133 11.35 8.04 -1.45
CA ILE A 133 11.65 8.32 -2.83
C ILE A 133 10.46 9.14 -3.28
N ASP A 134 10.64 10.47 -3.31
CA ASP A 134 9.72 11.38 -3.94
C ASP A 134 9.34 10.78 -5.28
N LYS A 135 8.06 10.40 -5.39
CA LYS A 135 7.44 9.95 -6.64
C LYS A 135 7.21 11.17 -7.52
N GLU A 136 8.27 11.95 -7.73
CA GLU A 136 8.37 13.06 -8.66
C GLU A 136 9.22 12.62 -9.86
N ASN A 137 8.91 11.44 -10.42
CA ASN A 137 9.50 10.96 -11.68
C ASN A 137 8.63 9.87 -12.37
N SER A 138 7.31 10.00 -12.33
CA SER A 138 6.42 9.16 -13.15
C SER A 138 6.32 9.61 -14.62
N ASP A 139 6.93 10.74 -15.00
CA ASP A 139 6.96 11.19 -16.40
C ASP A 139 7.92 10.38 -17.28
N ILE A 140 8.81 9.57 -16.69
CA ILE A 140 9.78 8.74 -17.43
C ILE A 140 9.09 7.54 -18.13
N PHE A 141 7.92 7.10 -17.66
CA PHE A 141 7.17 5.98 -18.23
C PHE A 141 5.89 6.41 -18.95
N ASN A 142 5.78 7.68 -19.34
CA ASN A 142 4.73 8.09 -20.25
C ASN A 142 5.01 7.47 -21.64
N PRO A 143 4.13 6.60 -22.17
CA PRO A 143 4.35 5.93 -23.46
C PRO A 143 4.58 6.91 -24.61
N LEU A 144 4.08 8.15 -24.49
CA LEU A 144 4.33 9.21 -25.45
C LEU A 144 5.81 9.66 -25.48
N TYR A 145 6.47 9.73 -24.32
CA TYR A 145 7.87 10.12 -24.20
C TYR A 145 8.82 9.05 -24.74
N ILE A 146 8.52 7.77 -24.49
CA ILE A 146 9.29 6.64 -25.00
C ILE A 146 9.28 6.64 -26.55
N CYS A 147 8.13 6.91 -27.16
CA CYS A 147 8.01 7.04 -28.61
C CYS A 147 8.88 8.18 -29.19
N VAL A 148 8.93 9.34 -28.51
CA VAL A 148 9.76 10.48 -28.95
C VAL A 148 11.25 10.15 -28.89
N ILE A 149 11.72 9.51 -27.81
CA ILE A 149 13.13 9.12 -27.67
C ILE A 149 13.52 8.09 -28.73
N ALA A 150 12.67 7.09 -28.99
CA ALA A 150 12.91 6.08 -30.02
C ALA A 150 13.03 6.69 -31.42
N LEU A 151 12.12 7.62 -31.77
CA LEU A 151 12.16 8.33 -33.07
C LEU A 151 13.43 9.19 -33.21
N PHE A 152 13.86 9.85 -32.14
CA PHE A 152 15.08 10.65 -32.15
C PHE A 152 16.33 9.78 -32.34
N ALA A 153 16.42 8.63 -31.65
CA ALA A 153 17.52 7.69 -31.82
C ALA A 153 17.61 7.14 -33.26
N ILE A 154 16.47 6.82 -33.87
CA ILE A 154 16.41 6.37 -35.27
C ILE A 154 16.90 7.47 -36.22
N ALA A 155 16.49 8.72 -36.02
CA ALA A 155 16.94 9.84 -36.84
C ALA A 155 18.46 10.07 -36.73
N VAL A 156 19.02 9.97 -35.53
CA VAL A 156 20.47 10.07 -35.29
C VAL A 156 21.22 8.92 -35.98
N LEU A 157 20.72 7.68 -35.90
CA LEU A 157 21.31 6.54 -36.59
C LEU A 157 21.31 6.71 -38.11
N ILE A 158 20.22 7.26 -38.69
CA ILE A 158 20.13 7.55 -40.12
C ILE A 158 21.16 8.63 -40.52
N LEU A 159 21.33 9.67 -39.70
CA LEU A 159 22.31 10.73 -39.95
C LEU A 159 23.75 10.20 -39.87
N LEU A 160 24.08 9.41 -38.85
CA LEU A 160 25.39 8.78 -38.69
C LEU A 160 25.70 7.84 -39.86
N TYR A 161 24.71 7.03 -40.28
CA TYR A 161 24.85 6.16 -41.44
C TYR A 161 25.12 6.95 -42.73
N ARG A 162 24.41 8.07 -42.94
CA ARG A 162 24.64 8.96 -44.09
C ARG A 162 26.02 9.62 -44.05
N PHE A 163 26.50 10.02 -42.86
CA PHE A 163 27.83 10.61 -42.69
C PHE A 163 28.94 9.59 -42.96
N ALA A 164 28.82 8.38 -42.41
CA ALA A 164 29.77 7.29 -42.64
C ALA A 164 29.82 6.86 -44.11
N ARG A 165 28.69 6.94 -44.84
CA ARG A 165 28.62 6.66 -46.28
C ARG A 165 29.22 7.77 -47.13
N LYS A 166 29.14 9.03 -46.70
CA LYS A 166 29.68 10.19 -47.43
C LYS A 166 31.22 10.29 -47.32
N GLY A 167 31.81 9.79 -46.24
CA GLY A 167 33.28 9.70 -46.07
C GLY A 167 33.96 8.52 -46.78
N ARG A 168 33.22 7.70 -47.53
CA ARG A 168 33.72 6.54 -48.30
C ARG A 168 33.64 6.73 -49.82
N ARG A 169 33.50 7.97 -50.30
CA ARG A 169 33.58 8.31 -51.73
C ARG A 169 34.77 9.22 -51.99
#